data_AF-A0AAU6WBI6-F1
#
_entry.id   AF-A0AAU6WBI6-F1
#
_cell.length_a   1.000
_cell.length_b   1.000
_cell.length_c   1.000
_cell.angle_alpha   90.00
_cell.angle_beta   90.00
_cell.angle_gamma   90.00
#
_symmetry.space_group_name_H-M   'P 1'
#
loop_
_entity.id
_entity.type
_entity.pdbx_description
1 polymer ?
#
loop_
_entity_poly.entity_id
_entity_poly.type
_entity_poly.pdbx_seq_one_letter_code
_entity_poly.pdbx_strand_id
1 'polypeptide(L)'
;MYKTCKWTMFVSFGIALVLWLGFGGRAEFVSQETGPYSPVVYISGWLALLGIIAATIMTMGFFSNTIGRTVKRNAIRYGMRK
;
A
#
# COMPACT_ATOMS: atom_id res chain seq x y z
N MET A 1 8.34 -8.64 -9.41
CA MET A 1 8.05 -7.76 -8.25
C MET A 1 6.74 -7.00 -8.39
N TYR A 2 6.56 -6.14 -9.41
CA TYR A 2 5.36 -5.29 -9.50
C TYR A 2 4.00 -6.02 -9.48
N LYS A 3 3.89 -7.13 -10.23
CA LYS A 3 2.66 -7.94 -10.26
C LYS A 3 2.34 -8.54 -8.88
N THR A 4 3.36 -8.99 -8.16
CA THR A 4 3.24 -9.53 -6.80
C THR A 4 2.84 -8.42 -5.82
N CYS A 5 3.53 -7.28 -5.80
CA CYS A 5 3.19 -6.14 -4.94
C CYS A 5 1.76 -5.65 -5.18
N LYS A 6 1.29 -5.66 -6.43
CA LYS A 6 -0.08 -5.28 -6.78
C LYS A 6 -1.10 -6.20 -6.12
N TRP A 7 -0.92 -7.51 -6.26
CA TRP A 7 -1.82 -8.48 -5.64
C TRP A 7 -1.71 -8.46 -4.12
N THR A 8 -0.50 -8.36 -3.57
CA THR A 8 -0.30 -8.23 -2.12
C THR A 8 -1.01 -7.01 -1.58
N MET A 9 -0.92 -5.85 -2.24
CA MET A 9 -1.65 -4.64 -1.87
C MET A 9 -3.17 -4.88 -1.86
N PHE A 10 -3.75 -5.35 -2.97
CA PHE A 10 -5.20 -5.53 -3.07
C PHE A 10 -5.74 -6.58 -2.09
N VAL A 11 -5.04 -7.71 -1.95
CA VAL A 11 -5.47 -8.80 -1.09
C VAL A 11 -5.36 -8.39 0.38
N SER A 12 -4.23 -7.81 0.80
CA SER A 12 -4.05 -7.37 2.19
C SER A 12 -5.05 -6.28 2.56
N PHE A 13 -5.23 -5.28 1.70
CA PHE A 13 -6.17 -4.18 1.95
C PHE A 13 -7.62 -4.65 1.90
N GLY A 14 -7.96 -5.57 1.00
CA GLY A 14 -9.28 -6.18 0.90
C GLY A 14 -9.63 -6.98 2.15
N ILE A 15 -8.73 -7.85 2.62
CA ILE A 15 -8.93 -8.62 3.85
C ILE A 15 -9.00 -7.68 5.07
N ALA A 16 -8.14 -6.67 5.14
CA ALA A 16 -8.19 -5.66 6.19
C ALA A 16 -9.55 -4.96 6.24
N LEU A 17 -10.09 -4.54 5.08
CA LEU A 17 -11.42 -3.92 4.99
C LEU A 17 -12.54 -4.86 5.44
N VAL A 18 -12.48 -6.14 5.05
CA VAL A 18 -13.48 -7.14 5.47
C VAL A 18 -13.43 -7.35 6.97
N LEU A 19 -12.24 -7.48 7.57
CA LEU A 19 -12.09 -7.63 9.02
C LEU A 19 -12.53 -6.36 9.77
N TRP A 20 -12.18 -5.19 9.23
CA TRP A 20 -12.49 -3.90 9.82
C TRP A 20 -13.99 -3.59 9.78
N LEU A 21 -14.65 -3.78 8.63
CA LEU A 21 -16.05 -3.39 8.42
C LEU A 21 -17.03 -4.55 8.61
N GLY A 22 -16.67 -5.76 8.18
CA GLY A 22 -17.57 -6.92 8.17
C GLY A 22 -17.54 -7.76 9.44
N PHE A 23 -16.40 -7.83 10.13
CA PHE A 23 -16.24 -8.62 11.37
C PHE A 23 -16.20 -7.77 12.64
N GLY A 24 -16.68 -6.53 12.57
CA GLY A 24 -16.86 -5.68 13.75
C GLY A 24 -15.58 -5.02 14.30
N GLY A 25 -14.42 -5.16 13.64
CA GLY A 25 -13.17 -4.55 14.11
C GLY A 25 -13.26 -3.03 14.29
N ARG A 26 -13.94 -2.32 13.38
CA ARG A 26 -14.22 -0.88 13.52
C ARG A 26 -15.12 -0.58 14.71
N ALA A 27 -16.18 -1.37 14.90
CA ALA A 27 -17.15 -1.13 15.95
C ALA A 27 -16.48 -1.28 17.31
N GLU A 28 -15.71 -2.37 17.49
CA GLU A 28 -14.91 -2.63 18.68
C GLU A 28 -13.90 -1.52 18.94
N PHE A 29 -13.14 -1.10 17.92
CA PHE A 29 -12.16 -0.02 18.04
C PHE A 29 -12.79 1.32 18.48
N VAL A 30 -14.01 1.62 18.02
CA VAL A 30 -14.70 2.88 18.33
C VAL A 30 -15.42 2.84 19.67
N SER A 31 -16.01 1.70 20.03
CA SER A 31 -16.82 1.57 21.25
C SER A 31 -16.00 1.30 22.51
N GLN A 32 -14.76 0.83 22.37
CA GLN A 32 -13.96 0.37 23.49
C GLN A 32 -13.13 1.51 24.07
N GLU A 33 -13.43 1.91 25.30
CA GLU A 33 -12.74 3.00 26.01
C GLU A 33 -11.49 2.52 26.77
N THR A 34 -11.49 1.27 27.24
CA THR A 34 -10.38 0.67 27.99
C THR A 34 -10.31 -0.86 27.79
N GLY A 35 -9.10 -1.40 27.86
CA GLY A 35 -8.82 -2.85 27.71
C GLY A 35 -8.19 -3.23 26.36
N PRO A 36 -7.68 -4.46 26.24
CA PRO A 36 -7.07 -4.94 25.00
C PRO A 36 -8.14 -5.20 23.94
N TYR A 37 -7.82 -4.88 22.69
CA TYR A 37 -8.68 -5.18 21.55
C TYR A 37 -8.63 -6.67 21.20
N SER A 38 -9.65 -7.16 20.50
CA SER A 38 -9.64 -8.50 19.93
C SER A 38 -8.58 -8.61 18.83
N PRO A 39 -8.15 -9.84 18.51
CA PRO A 39 -7.22 -10.08 17.40
C PRO A 39 -7.71 -9.51 16.05
N VAL A 40 -9.02 -9.32 15.84
CA VAL A 40 -9.58 -8.79 14.60
C VAL A 40 -9.10 -7.37 14.33
N VAL A 41 -9.07 -6.52 15.37
CA VAL A 41 -8.59 -5.13 15.28
C VAL A 41 -7.08 -5.10 14.99
N TYR A 42 -6.30 -5.92 15.68
CA TYR A 42 -4.86 -5.97 15.46
C TYR A 42 -4.48 -6.51 14.08
N ILE A 43 -5.08 -7.63 13.67
CA ILE A 43 -4.80 -8.27 12.37
C ILE A 43 -5.22 -7.35 11.22
N SER A 44 -6.38 -6.71 11.31
CA SER A 44 -6.81 -5.74 10.30
C SER A 44 -5.86 -4.56 10.17
N GLY A 45 -5.35 -4.01 11.28
CA GLY A 45 -4.35 -2.95 11.28
C GLY A 45 -3.03 -3.37 10.60
N TRP A 46 -2.50 -4.55 10.94
CA TRP A 46 -1.28 -5.07 10.32
C TRP A 46 -1.44 -5.36 8.82
N LEU A 47 -2.60 -5.89 8.42
CA LEU A 47 -2.90 -6.13 7.01
C LEU A 47 -3.04 -4.82 6.22
N ALA A 48 -3.67 -3.80 6.81
CA ALA A 48 -3.74 -2.47 6.19
C ALA A 48 -2.33 -1.88 6.01
N LEU A 49 -1.46 -1.99 7.02
CA LEU A 49 -0.08 -1.53 6.94
C LEU A 49 0.71 -2.25 5.83
N LEU A 50 0.59 -3.58 5.72
CA LEU A 50 1.19 -4.35 4.63
C LEU A 50 0.72 -3.87 3.26
N GLY A 51 -0.58 -3.57 3.13
CA GLY A 51 -1.14 -3.00 1.91
C GLY A 51 -0.52 -1.66 1.55
N ILE A 52 -0.37 -0.76 2.53
CA ILE A 52 0.25 0.55 2.34
C ILE A 52 1.73 0.42 1.93
N ILE A 53 2.49 -0.46 2.57
CA ILE A 53 3.91 -0.69 2.22
C ILE A 53 4.02 -1.17 0.77
N ALA A 54 3.20 -2.16 0.38
CA ALA A 54 3.18 -2.66 -0.98
C ALA A 54 2.78 -1.58 -2.00
N ALA A 55 1.81 -0.72 -1.66
CA ALA A 55 1.41 0.42 -2.47
C ALA A 55 2.56 1.43 -2.64
N THR A 56 3.28 1.76 -1.57
CA THR A 56 4.42 2.68 -1.60
C THR A 56 5.53 2.18 -2.50
N ILE A 57 5.89 0.90 -2.40
CA ILE A 57 6.92 0.29 -3.28
C ILE A 57 6.50 0.38 -4.75
N MET A 58 5.23 0.12 -5.06
CA MET A 58 4.70 0.30 -6.41
C MET A 58 4.75 1.76 -6.85
N THR A 59 4.39 2.71 -5.99
CA THR A 59 4.41 4.13 -6.34
C THR A 59 5.84 4.59 -6.63
N MET A 60 6.81 4.24 -5.79
CA MET A 60 8.23 4.55 -6.02
C MET A 60 8.73 3.95 -7.33
N GLY A 61 8.40 2.69 -7.62
CA GLY A 61 8.77 2.05 -8.88
C GLY A 61 8.17 2.74 -10.11
N PHE A 62 6.97 3.32 -9.99
CA PHE A 62 6.28 3.97 -11.10
C PHE A 62 6.96 5.31 -11.42
N PHE A 63 7.20 6.10 -10.37
CA PHE A 63 7.87 7.38 -10.50
C PHE A 63 9.30 7.21 -11.00
N SER A 64 10.07 6.27 -10.47
CA SER A 64 11.43 5.99 -10.95
C SER A 64 11.47 5.63 -12.43
N ASN A 65 10.54 4.80 -12.91
CA ASN A 65 10.44 4.45 -14.33
C ASN A 65 10.03 5.65 -15.20
N THR A 66 9.11 6.48 -14.71
CA THR A 66 8.61 7.66 -15.44
C THR A 66 9.69 8.74 -15.54
N ILE A 67 10.41 8.98 -14.46
CA ILE A 67 11.56 9.88 -14.41
C ILE A 67 12.65 9.36 -15.33
N GLY A 68 13.01 8.08 -15.25
CA GLY A 68 14.02 7.47 -16.12
C GLY A 68 13.70 7.61 -17.61
N ARG A 69 12.44 7.37 -18.00
CA ARG A 69 11.98 7.57 -19.39
C ARG A 69 12.05 9.03 -19.82
N THR A 70 11.67 9.95 -18.92
CA THR A 70 11.71 11.39 -19.18
C THR A 70 13.15 11.89 -19.36
N VAL A 71 14.05 11.49 -18.46
CA VAL A 71 15.48 11.82 -18.53
C VAL A 71 16.10 11.27 -19.82
N LYS A 72 15.85 10.00 -20.15
CA LYS A 72 16.35 9.39 -21.40
C LYS A 72 15.84 10.15 -22.63
N ARG A 73 14.56 10.50 -22.66
CA ARG A 73 13.95 11.26 -23.77
C ARG A 73 14.53 12.67 -23.88
N ASN A 74 14.76 13.34 -22.77
CA ASN A 74 15.36 14.67 -22.74
C ASN A 74 16.84 14.65 -23.13
N ALA A 75 17.60 13.64 -22.72
CA ALA A 75 18.99 13.46 -23.13
C ALA A 75 19.13 13.30 -24.65
N ILE A 76 18.20 12.55 -25.28
CA ILE A 76 18.13 12.38 -26.74
C ILE A 76 17.72 13.71 -27.42
N ARG A 77 16.68 14.38 -26.90
CA ARG A 77 16.08 15.55 -27.55
C ARG A 77 16.92 16.82 -27.44
N TYR A 78 17.54 17.04 -26.30
CA TYR A 78 18.41 18.21 -26.08
C TYR A 78 19.87 17.90 -26.37
N GLY A 79 20.18 16.68 -26.84
CA GLY A 79 21.53 16.25 -27.16
C GLY A 79 22.48 16.63 -26.05
N MET A 80 22.26 16.10 -24.83
CA MET A 80 23.21 16.30 -23.74
C MET A 80 24.55 15.64 -24.13
N ARG A 81 25.33 16.37 -24.91
CA ARG A 81 26.77 16.24 -25.08
C ARG A 81 27.36 16.62 -23.73
N LYS A 82 27.76 15.63 -22.96
CA LYS A 82 29.06 15.59 -22.28
C LYS A 82 29.49 14.13 -22.19
#